data_AF-A0A5B7CYJ0-F1
#
_entry.id   AF-A0A5B7CYJ0-F1
#
_cell.length_a   1.000
_cell.length_b   1.000
_cell.length_c   1.000
_cell.angle_alpha   90.00
_cell.angle_beta   90.00
_cell.angle_gamma   90.00
#
_symmetry.space_group_name_H-M   'P 1'
#
loop_
_entity.id
_entity.type
_entity.pdbx_description
1 polymer ?
#
loop_
_entity_poly.entity_id
_entity_poly.type
_entity_poly.pdbx_seq_one_letter_code
_entity_poly.pdbx_strand_id
1 'polypeptide(L)'
;MKASYPNSIRQCLGRKVKLTLKVLVKVETRGDKTENRVLAFASCRLFVLTAKVPTRVDQHFHYLDIQGIESRKPNQVSTSSEHK
;
A
#
# COMPACT_ATOMS: atom_id res chain seq x y z
N MET A 1 -26.43 -1.58 -2.16
CA MET A 1 -25.34 -2.33 -2.83
C MET A 1 -24.10 -2.28 -1.92
N LYS A 2 -23.59 -3.43 -1.44
CA LYS A 2 -22.34 -3.45 -0.64
C LYS A 2 -21.17 -3.06 -1.56
N ALA A 3 -20.40 -2.05 -1.18
CA ALA A 3 -19.24 -1.62 -1.96
C ALA A 3 -18.24 -2.78 -2.05
N SER A 4 -17.95 -3.24 -3.27
CA SER A 4 -16.92 -4.25 -3.50
C SER A 4 -15.53 -3.65 -3.27
N TYR A 5 -14.62 -4.44 -2.73
CA TYR A 5 -13.27 -4.05 -2.33
C TYR A 5 -12.48 -3.28 -3.41
N PRO A 6 -12.49 -3.70 -4.70
CA PRO A 6 -11.84 -2.96 -5.78
C PRO A 6 -12.45 -1.57 -6.03
N ASN A 7 -13.76 -1.42 -5.81
CA ASN A 7 -14.46 -0.14 -5.95
C ASN A 7 -14.14 0.79 -4.78
N SER A 8 -14.00 0.25 -3.56
CA SER A 8 -13.62 1.04 -2.39
C SER A 8 -12.21 1.63 -2.52
N ILE A 9 -11.24 0.89 -3.08
CA ILE A 9 -9.88 1.40 -3.34
C ILE A 9 -9.92 2.52 -4.38
N ARG A 10 -10.65 2.33 -5.50
CA ARG A 10 -10.80 3.36 -6.55
C ARG A 10 -11.49 4.63 -6.02
N GLN A 11 -12.46 4.47 -5.12
CA GLN A 11 -13.13 5.60 -4.49
C GLN A 11 -12.21 6.33 -3.51
N CYS A 12 -11.38 5.59 -2.75
CA CYS A 12 -10.44 6.15 -1.78
C CYS A 12 -9.30 6.95 -2.45
N LEU A 13 -8.70 6.42 -3.52
CA LEU A 13 -7.57 7.07 -4.20
C LEU A 13 -8.00 8.08 -5.29
N GLY A 14 -9.28 8.13 -5.62
CA GLY A 14 -9.82 8.95 -6.69
C GLY A 14 -9.80 8.26 -8.06
N ARG A 15 -10.85 8.48 -8.85
CA ARG A 15 -11.10 7.77 -10.11
C ARG A 15 -10.04 8.00 -11.20
N LYS A 16 -9.28 9.10 -11.10
CA LYS A 16 -8.23 9.48 -12.08
C LYS A 16 -6.88 8.82 -11.81
N VAL A 17 -6.67 8.24 -10.63
CA VAL A 17 -5.41 7.56 -10.32
C VAL A 17 -5.38 6.20 -10.98
N LYS A 18 -4.53 6.04 -12.00
CA LYS A 18 -4.31 4.75 -12.66
C LYS A 18 -3.40 3.89 -11.79
N LEU A 19 -3.94 2.77 -11.31
CA LEU A 19 -3.19 1.77 -10.56
C LEU A 19 -2.67 0.70 -11.51
N THR A 20 -1.38 0.42 -11.45
CA THR A 20 -0.72 -0.64 -12.22
C THR A 20 -0.79 -1.99 -11.51
N LEU A 21 -0.70 -1.98 -10.18
CA LEU A 21 -0.78 -3.18 -9.34
C LEU A 21 -1.61 -2.89 -8.08
N LYS A 22 -2.38 -3.89 -7.65
CA LYS A 22 -3.03 -3.96 -6.35
C LYS A 22 -2.92 -5.38 -5.82
N VAL A 23 -2.30 -5.55 -4.66
CA VAL A 23 -2.05 -6.87 -4.09
C VAL A 23 -2.27 -6.86 -2.58
N LEU A 24 -2.84 -7.94 -2.05
CA LEU A 24 -2.96 -8.13 -0.60
C LEU A 24 -1.60 -8.58 -0.06
N VAL A 25 -1.12 -7.88 0.97
CA VAL A 25 0.18 -8.13 1.60
C VAL A 25 0.02 -8.21 3.11
N LYS A 26 1.00 -8.84 3.76
CA LYS A 26 1.19 -8.81 5.21
C LYS A 26 2.28 -7.80 5.54
N VAL A 27 1.90 -6.67 6.12
CA VAL A 27 2.85 -5.66 6.57
C VAL A 27 3.34 -6.05 7.95
N GLU A 28 4.66 -6.11 8.11
CA GLU A 28 5.32 -6.37 9.39
C GLU A 28 5.15 -5.14 10.31
N THR A 29 4.72 -5.39 11.54
CA THR A 29 4.55 -4.34 12.57
C THR A 29 5.45 -4.65 13.77
N ARG A 30 5.51 -3.73 14.74
CA ARG A 30 6.34 -3.91 15.93
C ARG A 30 5.94 -5.18 16.69
N GLY A 31 6.94 -5.99 17.05
CA GLY A 31 6.77 -7.19 17.90
C GLY A 31 6.33 -8.45 17.14
N ASP A 32 7.00 -8.78 16.03
CA ASP A 32 6.78 -9.98 15.19
C ASP A 32 5.34 -10.21 14.73
N LYS A 33 4.53 -9.15 14.75
CA LYS A 33 3.14 -9.16 14.28
C LYS A 33 3.09 -8.76 12.82
N THR A 34 2.03 -9.21 12.17
CA THR A 34 1.73 -8.82 10.79
C THR A 34 0.29 -8.36 10.67
N GLU A 35 0.05 -7.41 9.79
CA GLU A 35 -1.29 -6.93 9.47
C GLU A 35 -1.59 -7.07 7.99
N ASN A 36 -2.80 -7.53 7.67
CA ASN A 36 -3.26 -7.56 6.28
C ASN A 36 -3.52 -6.14 5.79
N ARG A 37 -2.92 -5.81 4.65
CA ARG A 37 -3.02 -4.51 3.96
C ARG A 37 -3.08 -4.71 2.46
N VAL A 38 -3.54 -3.70 1.75
CA VAL A 38 -3.48 -3.64 0.29
C VAL A 38 -2.32 -2.74 -0.09
N LEU A 39 -1.40 -3.28 -0.88
CA LEU A 39 -0.36 -2.49 -1.53
C LEU A 39 -0.84 -2.10 -2.92
N ALA A 40 -0.85 -0.80 -3.23
CA ALA A 40 -1.28 -0.29 -4.52
C ALA A 40 -0.21 0.62 -5.14
N PHE A 41 0.13 0.34 -6.41
CA PHE A 41 1.13 1.07 -7.18
C PHE A 41 0.42 1.99 -8.17
N ALA A 42 0.69 3.30 -8.09
CA ALA A 42 0.35 4.27 -9.11
C ALA A 42 1.59 4.60 -9.96
N SER A 43 1.48 5.54 -10.90
CA SER A 43 2.61 5.93 -11.76
C SER A 43 3.79 6.53 -10.99
N CYS A 44 3.54 7.23 -9.87
CA CYS A 44 4.57 7.96 -9.13
C CYS A 44 4.51 7.77 -7.61
N ARG A 45 3.51 7.04 -7.10
CA ARG A 45 3.21 6.95 -5.66
C ARG A 45 2.82 5.53 -5.29
N LEU A 46 3.35 5.08 -4.15
CA LEU A 46 2.96 3.84 -3.50
C LEU A 46 1.93 4.14 -2.41
N PHE A 47 0.91 3.30 -2.28
CA PHE A 47 -0.09 3.39 -1.23
C PHE A 47 -0.20 2.07 -0.47
N VAL A 48 -0.29 2.18 0.86
CA VAL A 48 -0.67 1.09 1.76
C VAL A 48 -2.06 1.41 2.28
N LEU A 49 -3.02 0.54 1.99
CA LEU A 49 -4.42 0.74 2.37
C LEU A 49 -4.91 -0.33 3.34
N THR A 50 -5.90 0.01 4.15
CA THR A 50 -6.54 -0.94 5.06
C THR A 50 -7.19 -2.08 4.29
N ALA A 51 -7.05 -3.29 4.83
CA ALA A 51 -7.71 -4.46 4.27
C ALA A 51 -9.19 -4.60 4.70
N LYS A 52 -9.98 -3.51 4.68
CA LYS A 52 -11.40 -3.51 5.06
C LYS A 52 -12.22 -2.55 4.20
N VAL A 53 -13.54 -2.67 4.27
CA VAL A 53 -14.49 -1.72 3.66
C VAL A 53 -15.14 -0.89 4.77
N PRO A 54 -15.14 0.45 4.68
CA PRO A 54 -14.48 1.25 3.66
C PRO A 54 -12.95 1.20 3.76
N THR A 55 -12.30 1.13 2.61
CA THR A 55 -10.85 1.18 2.50
C THR A 55 -10.35 2.59 2.82
N ARG A 56 -9.23 2.68 3.54
CA ARG A 56 -8.56 3.94 3.90
C ARG A 56 -7.07 3.84 3.56
N VAL A 57 -6.44 4.96 3.23
CA VAL A 57 -4.98 5.04 3.10
C VAL A 57 -4.38 5.11 4.50
N ASP A 58 -3.52 4.15 4.84
CA ASP A 58 -2.74 4.18 6.07
C ASP A 58 -1.42 4.91 5.85
N GLN A 59 -0.75 4.64 4.73
CA GLN A 59 0.53 5.24 4.37
C GLN A 59 0.65 5.44 2.87
N HIS A 60 1.47 6.40 2.46
CA HIS A 60 1.86 6.61 1.08
C HIS A 60 3.20 7.33 0.98
N PHE A 61 3.91 7.17 -0.13
CA PHE A 61 5.13 7.94 -0.42
C PHE A 61 5.36 8.04 -1.93
N HIS A 62 5.98 9.14 -2.37
CA HIS A 62 6.39 9.28 -3.76
C HIS A 62 7.59 8.38 -4.02
N TYR A 63 7.73 7.82 -5.23
CA TYR A 63 8.88 6.95 -5.53
C TYR A 63 10.23 7.66 -5.43
N LEU A 64 10.23 8.98 -5.57
CA LEU A 64 11.43 9.82 -5.38
C LEU A 64 11.82 10.00 -3.90
N ASP A 65 10.95 9.66 -2.95
CA ASP A 65 11.24 9.76 -1.51
C ASP A 65 11.91 8.47 -0.98
N ILE A 66 12.06 7.44 -1.83
CA ILE A 66 12.67 6.17 -1.46
C ILE A 66 14.18 6.37 -1.32
N GLN A 67 14.69 6.09 -0.13
CA GLN A 67 16.13 6.11 0.17
C GLN A 67 16.77 4.72 0.05
N GLY A 68 15.99 3.66 0.21
CA GLY A 68 16.49 2.30 0.14
C GLY A 68 15.38 1.27 -0.06
N ILE A 69 15.74 0.19 -0.76
CA ILE A 69 14.90 -0.99 -0.93
C ILE A 69 15.76 -2.21 -0.60
N GLU A 70 15.29 -3.04 0.30
CA GLU A 70 15.98 -4.28 0.69
C GLU A 70 15.01 -5.47 0.74
N SER A 71 15.57 -6.67 0.71
CA SER A 71 14.85 -7.93 0.92
C SER A 71 15.74 -8.85 1.75
N ARG A 72 15.29 -9.24 2.94
CA ARG A 72 16.05 -10.12 3.84
C ARG A 72 15.58 -11.56 3.80
N LYS A 73 14.38 -11.80 3.25
CA LYS A 73 13.75 -13.12 3.13
C LYS A 73 13.06 -13.21 1.77
N PRO A 74 12.89 -14.41 1.19
CA PRO A 74 12.12 -14.57 -0.03
C PRO A 74 10.71 -13.98 0.08
N ASN A 75 10.24 -13.29 -0.96
CA ASN A 75 8.94 -12.62 -1.03
C ASN A 75 8.73 -11.48 -0.02
N GLN A 76 9.81 -10.94 0.56
CA GLN A 76 9.78 -9.75 1.41
C GLN A 76 10.28 -8.54 0.63
N VAL A 77 9.69 -7.37 0.88
CA VAL A 77 10.24 -6.08 0.44
C VAL A 77 10.14 -5.09 1.59
N SER A 78 11.25 -4.43 1.89
CA SER A 78 11.33 -3.36 2.88
C SER A 78 11.79 -2.10 2.18
N THR A 79 11.07 -1.00 2.40
CA THR A 79 11.39 0.31 1.82
C THR A 79 11.68 1.31 2.94
N SER A 80 12.85 1.95 2.90
CA SER A 80 13.10 3.15 3.69
C SER A 80 12.77 4.38 2.85
N SER A 81 12.06 5.33 3.44
CA SER A 81 11.71 6.60 2.81
C SER A 81 12.00 7.74 3.78
N GLU A 82 12.38 8.88 3.25
CA GLU A 82 12.51 10.10 4.06
C GLU A 82 11.11 10.68 4.24
N HIS A 83 10.60 10.68 5.47
CA HIS A 83 9.42 11.49 5.81
C HIS A 83 9.91 12.80 6.42
N LYS A 84 9.70 13.91 5.71
CA LYS A 84 9.56 15.23 6.34
C LYS A 84 8.16 15.39 6.92
#